data_AF-A0A7S8IRJ8-F1
#
_entry.id   AF-A0A7S8IRJ8-F1
#
_cell.length_a   1.000
_cell.length_b   1.000
_cell.length_c   1.000
_cell.angle_alpha   90.00
_cell.angle_beta   90.00
_cell.angle_gamma   90.00
#
_symmetry.space_group_name_H-M   'P 1'
#
loop_
_entity.id
_entity.type
_entity.pdbx_description
1 polymer ?
#
loop_
_entity_poly.entity_id
_entity_poly.type
_entity_poly.pdbx_seq_one_letter_code
_entity_poly.pdbx_strand_id
1 'polypeptide(L)'
;MTNDPNTNYFLKKYSVPLDDPAGTAVRNIMLARVIGALCQSSKLNKAKVKAYRERTIGGLSPEQLKAAAFQGGSALRSFNYQDLAYLCAGVDYQFGPNGVLIPGAVSAGKGEPNYPYDQRNPYIHLPEFTGN
;
A
#
# COMPACT_ATOMS: atom_id res chain seq x y z
N MET A 1 13.06 11.96 -8.50
CA MET A 1 12.43 12.16 -7.18
C MET A 1 13.23 11.37 -6.16
N THR A 2 13.52 11.91 -4.99
CA THR A 2 14.33 11.22 -3.97
C THR A 2 13.48 10.17 -3.27
N ASN A 3 13.99 8.93 -3.18
CA ASN A 3 13.38 7.84 -2.42
C ASN A 3 13.68 7.93 -0.91
N ASP A 4 14.01 9.13 -0.42
CA ASP A 4 14.30 9.39 0.98
C ASP A 4 13.01 9.82 1.70
N PRO A 5 12.49 9.04 2.64
CA PRO A 5 11.29 9.38 3.41
C PRO A 5 11.44 10.67 4.24
N ASN A 6 12.66 11.12 4.55
CA ASN A 6 12.87 12.38 5.27
C ASN A 6 12.56 13.61 4.42
N THR A 7 12.62 13.47 3.09
CA THR A 7 12.35 14.54 2.13
C THR A 7 11.08 14.30 1.31
N ASN A 8 10.48 13.10 1.40
CA ASN A 8 9.26 12.71 0.69
C ASN A 8 8.08 12.51 1.66
N TYR A 9 7.22 13.53 1.75
CA TYR A 9 6.03 13.53 2.61
C TYR A 9 5.14 12.30 2.41
N PHE A 10 4.92 11.88 1.16
CA PHE A 10 4.02 10.76 0.84
C PHE A 10 4.60 9.43 1.35
N LEU A 11 5.89 9.19 1.10
CA LEU A 11 6.55 7.99 1.63
C LEU A 11 6.52 7.97 3.16
N LYS A 12 6.75 9.12 3.81
CA LYS A 12 6.65 9.23 5.27
C LYS A 12 5.24 8.93 5.76
N LYS A 13 4.22 9.60 5.22
CA LYS A 13 2.80 9.45 5.59
C LYS A 13 2.35 7.99 5.61
N TYR A 14 2.70 7.22 4.59
CA TYR A 14 2.27 5.82 4.48
C TYR A 14 3.20 4.82 5.18
N SER A 15 4.38 5.25 5.66
CA SER A 15 5.30 4.44 6.44
C SER A 15 5.05 4.48 7.95
N VAL A 16 4.36 5.51 8.45
CA VAL A 16 4.01 5.59 9.87
C VAL A 16 2.96 4.52 10.22
N PRO A 17 3.16 3.69 11.27
CA PRO A 17 2.13 2.76 11.74
C PRO A 17 0.85 3.48 12.18
N LEU A 18 -0.29 2.81 12.05
CA LEU A 18 -1.54 3.23 12.69
C LEU A 18 -1.56 2.78 14.17
N ASP A 19 -2.48 3.34 14.96
CA ASP A 19 -2.66 2.96 16.36
C ASP A 19 -2.99 1.46 16.53
N ASP A 20 -3.70 0.89 15.56
CA ASP A 20 -3.97 -0.55 15.49
C ASP A 20 -2.95 -1.25 14.56
N PRO A 21 -2.15 -2.20 15.08
CA PRO A 21 -1.24 -3.01 14.26
C PRO A 21 -1.95 -3.82 13.18
N ALA A 22 -3.17 -4.30 13.43
CA ALA A 22 -3.93 -5.05 12.44
C ALA A 22 -4.40 -4.14 11.29
N GLY A 23 -4.90 -2.95 11.61
CA GLY A 23 -5.21 -1.90 10.64
C GLY A 23 -4.00 -1.46 9.82
N THR A 24 -2.82 -1.37 10.45
CA THR A 24 -1.54 -1.10 9.75
C THR A 24 -1.25 -2.20 8.72
N ALA A 25 -1.39 -3.46 9.12
CA ALA A 25 -1.16 -4.59 8.23
C ALA A 25 -2.15 -4.59 7.05
N VAL A 26 -3.44 -4.36 7.31
CA VAL A 26 -4.48 -4.21 6.27
C VAL A 26 -4.10 -3.10 5.29
N ARG A 27 -3.78 -1.90 5.79
CA ARG A 27 -3.38 -0.76 4.95
C ARG A 27 -2.20 -1.11 4.06
N ASN A 28 -1.16 -1.73 4.62
CA ASN A 28 0.04 -2.09 3.87
C ASN A 28 -0.26 -3.14 2.79
N ILE A 29 -1.16 -4.10 3.06
CA ILE A 29 -1.63 -5.09 2.07
C ILE A 29 -2.41 -4.40 0.93
N MET A 30 -3.31 -3.47 1.26
CA MET A 30 -4.08 -2.71 0.28
C MET A 30 -3.15 -1.88 -0.62
N LEU A 31 -2.18 -1.17 -0.03
CA LEU A 31 -1.18 -0.41 -0.76
C LEU A 31 -0.36 -1.29 -1.70
N ALA A 32 0.13 -2.45 -1.23
CA ALA A 32 0.87 -3.39 -2.08
C ALA A 32 0.03 -3.83 -3.29
N ARG A 33 -1.25 -4.18 -3.08
CA ARG A 33 -2.18 -4.56 -4.16
C ARG A 33 -2.38 -3.44 -5.18
N VAL A 34 -2.60 -2.22 -4.71
CA VAL A 34 -2.85 -1.04 -5.54
C VAL A 34 -1.62 -0.65 -6.33
N ILE A 35 -0.46 -0.52 -5.68
CA ILE A 35 0.81 -0.17 -6.32
C ILE A 35 1.23 -1.25 -7.32
N GLY A 36 1.07 -2.52 -6.95
CA GLY A 36 1.36 -3.64 -7.85
C GLY A 36 0.46 -3.71 -9.08
N ALA A 37 -0.71 -3.05 -9.06
CA ALA A 37 -1.66 -3.03 -10.18
C ALA A 37 -1.62 -1.72 -10.99
N LEU A 38 -1.38 -0.59 -10.32
CA LEU A 38 -1.51 0.75 -10.89
C LEU A 38 -0.17 1.42 -11.21
N CYS A 39 0.97 0.88 -10.77
CA CYS A 39 2.28 1.37 -11.18
C CYS A 39 2.78 0.64 -12.44
N GLN A 40 3.32 1.39 -13.39
CA GLN A 40 3.81 0.85 -14.66
C GLN A 40 4.90 -0.19 -14.45
N SER A 41 4.71 -1.39 -15.03
CA SER A 41 5.68 -2.51 -14.98
C SER A 41 5.99 -3.05 -13.58
N SER A 42 5.32 -2.56 -12.52
CA SER A 42 5.39 -3.16 -11.19
C SER A 42 4.62 -4.48 -11.16
N LYS A 43 5.06 -5.41 -10.32
CA LYS A 43 4.38 -6.70 -10.15
C LYS A 43 4.22 -7.03 -8.67
N LEU A 44 3.02 -7.44 -8.30
CA LEU A 44 2.71 -7.94 -6.97
C LEU A 44 3.23 -9.36 -6.77
N ASN A 45 4.03 -9.58 -5.74
CA ASN A 45 4.37 -10.91 -5.25
C ASN A 45 3.30 -11.40 -4.27
N LYS A 46 2.30 -12.11 -4.79
CA LYS A 46 1.17 -12.64 -4.01
C LYS A 46 1.62 -13.54 -2.84
N ALA A 47 2.71 -14.30 -3.01
CA ALA A 47 3.24 -15.17 -1.96
C ALA A 47 3.77 -14.37 -0.76
N LYS A 48 4.50 -13.27 -1.02
CA LYS A 48 5.00 -12.38 0.05
C LYS A 48 3.86 -11.67 0.78
N VAL A 49 2.85 -11.19 0.05
CA VAL A 49 1.66 -10.58 0.65
C VAL A 49 0.87 -11.59 1.48
N LYS A 50 0.70 -12.83 0.99
CA LYS A 50 0.03 -13.91 1.72
C LYS A 50 0.77 -14.26 3.02
N ALA A 51 2.09 -14.46 2.95
CA ALA A 51 2.91 -14.77 4.12
C ALA A 51 2.87 -13.63 5.16
N TYR A 52 2.92 -12.36 4.70
CA TYR A 52 2.75 -11.21 5.58
C TYR A 52 1.39 -11.22 6.27
N ARG A 53 0.30 -11.41 5.51
CA ARG A 53 -1.07 -11.50 6.03
C ARG A 53 -1.21 -12.59 7.10
N GLU A 54 -0.76 -13.80 6.80
CA GLU A 54 -0.85 -14.94 7.74
C GLU A 54 -0.12 -14.64 9.05
N ARG A 55 1.06 -14.01 8.96
CA ARG A 55 1.85 -13.62 10.13
C ARG A 55 1.19 -12.50 10.96
N THR A 56 0.63 -11.48 10.32
CA THR A 56 0.18 -10.27 11.02
C THR A 56 -1.28 -10.30 11.44
N ILE A 57 -2.14 -10.93 10.65
CA ILE A 57 -3.60 -10.91 10.84
C ILE A 57 -4.26 -12.28 10.64
N GLY A 58 -3.48 -13.36 10.43
CA GLY A 58 -4.02 -14.70 10.21
C GLY A 58 -4.73 -15.32 11.42
N GLY A 59 -4.41 -14.86 12.63
CA GLY A 59 -5.03 -15.32 13.88
C GLY A 59 -6.21 -14.46 14.37
N LEU A 60 -6.62 -13.43 13.63
CA LEU A 60 -7.70 -12.55 14.06
C LEU A 60 -9.08 -13.19 13.85
N SER A 61 -10.00 -12.91 14.78
CA SER A 61 -11.42 -13.24 14.59
C SER A 61 -12.02 -12.43 13.41
N PRO A 62 -13.14 -12.88 12.83
CA PRO A 62 -13.84 -12.11 11.80
C PRO A 62 -14.18 -10.66 12.22
N GLU A 63 -14.56 -10.45 13.48
CA GLU A 63 -14.88 -9.13 14.04
C GLU A 63 -13.63 -8.24 14.13
N GLN A 64 -12.52 -8.80 14.62
CA GLN A 64 -11.24 -8.11 14.67
C GLN A 64 -10.74 -7.74 13.27
N LEU A 65 -10.89 -8.66 12.32
CA LEU A 65 -10.54 -8.43 10.93
C LEU A 65 -11.39 -7.32 10.30
N LYS A 66 -12.70 -7.28 10.61
CA LYS A 66 -13.60 -6.22 10.16
C LYS A 66 -13.20 -4.85 10.73
N ALA A 67 -12.84 -4.80 12.02
CA ALA A 67 -12.36 -3.57 12.64
C ALA A 67 -11.04 -3.09 12.01
N ALA A 68 -10.10 -4.00 11.79
CA ALA A 68 -8.84 -3.71 11.10
C ALA A 68 -9.06 -3.25 9.65
N ALA A 69 -10.00 -3.88 8.93
CA ALA A 69 -10.40 -3.50 7.58
C ALA A 69 -10.93 -2.07 7.53
N PHE A 70 -11.79 -1.71 8.49
CA PHE A 70 -12.32 -0.36 8.62
C PHE A 70 -11.21 0.66 8.91
N GLN A 71 -10.32 0.38 9.87
CA GLN A 71 -9.21 1.28 10.21
C GLN A 71 -8.24 1.47 9.05
N GLY A 72 -7.80 0.37 8.44
CA GLY A 72 -6.90 0.39 7.29
C GLY A 72 -7.49 1.11 6.08
N GLY A 73 -8.79 0.91 5.81
CA GLY A 73 -9.51 1.62 4.76
C GLY A 73 -9.70 3.11 5.06
N SER A 74 -10.04 3.46 6.30
CA SER A 74 -10.19 4.85 6.75
C SER A 74 -8.91 5.65 6.57
N ALA A 75 -7.76 5.06 6.88
CA ALA A 75 -6.43 5.65 6.67
C ALA A 75 -6.13 5.97 5.20
N LEU A 76 -6.86 5.36 4.26
CA LEU A 76 -6.70 5.54 2.83
C LEU A 76 -7.86 6.31 2.17
N ARG A 77 -8.80 6.85 2.95
CA ARG A 77 -10.01 7.52 2.43
C ARG A 77 -9.73 8.70 1.48
N SER A 78 -8.58 9.36 1.64
CA SER A 78 -8.16 10.50 0.81
C SER A 78 -7.08 10.13 -0.21
N PHE A 79 -6.88 8.84 -0.48
CA PHE A 79 -5.86 8.38 -1.42
C PHE A 79 -6.19 8.84 -2.85
N ASN A 80 -5.25 9.56 -3.47
CA ASN A 80 -5.44 10.20 -4.76
C ASN A 80 -4.28 9.89 -5.73
N TYR A 81 -4.38 10.43 -6.94
CA TYR A 81 -3.35 10.26 -7.97
C TYR A 81 -1.96 10.73 -7.52
N GLN A 82 -1.88 11.83 -6.78
CA GLN A 82 -0.61 12.35 -6.30
C GLN A 82 0.03 11.37 -5.31
N ASP A 83 -0.75 10.84 -4.36
CA ASP A 83 -0.27 9.78 -3.46
C ASP A 83 0.28 8.61 -4.29
N LEU A 84 -0.51 8.08 -5.25
CA LEU A 84 -0.06 6.97 -6.11
C LEU A 84 1.24 7.30 -6.86
N ALA A 85 1.36 8.47 -7.47
CA ALA A 85 2.53 8.83 -8.24
C ALA A 85 3.81 8.81 -7.39
N TYR A 86 3.76 9.40 -6.18
CA TYR A 86 4.89 9.37 -5.26
C TYR A 86 5.17 7.97 -4.71
N LEU A 87 4.12 7.17 -4.46
CA LEU A 87 4.31 5.80 -4.01
C LEU A 87 4.86 4.89 -5.11
N CYS A 88 4.49 5.09 -6.38
CA CYS A 88 5.08 4.40 -7.51
C CYS A 88 6.58 4.71 -7.62
N ALA A 89 6.97 5.98 -7.48
CA ALA A 89 8.38 6.38 -7.53
C ALA A 89 9.20 5.74 -6.40
N GLY A 90 8.61 5.59 -5.21
CA GLY A 90 9.24 4.98 -4.04
C GLY A 90 8.88 3.52 -3.78
N VAL A 91 8.57 2.73 -4.82
CA VAL A 91 8.24 1.29 -4.67
C VAL A 91 9.35 0.53 -3.94
N ASP A 92 10.61 0.76 -4.32
CA ASP A 92 11.74 0.03 -3.73
C ASP A 92 11.87 0.25 -2.24
N TYR A 93 11.67 1.49 -1.79
CA TYR A 93 11.71 1.85 -0.37
C TYR A 93 10.58 1.20 0.43
N GLN A 94 9.40 1.04 -0.16
CA GLN A 94 8.22 0.52 0.54
C GLN A 94 8.11 -1.02 0.48
N PHE A 95 8.36 -1.60 -0.69
CA PHE A 95 8.01 -2.98 -1.01
C PHE A 95 9.09 -3.75 -1.77
N GLY A 96 10.20 -3.10 -2.11
CA GLY A 96 11.37 -3.75 -2.69
C GLY A 96 11.97 -4.79 -1.73
N PRO A 97 13.08 -5.46 -2.08
CA PRO A 97 13.67 -6.53 -1.27
C PRO A 97 13.89 -6.15 0.21
N ASN A 98 14.20 -4.88 0.48
CA ASN A 98 14.41 -4.31 1.82
C ASN A 98 13.32 -3.29 2.20
N GLY A 99 12.14 -3.38 1.60
CA GLY A 99 11.07 -2.41 1.75
C GLY A 99 10.52 -2.32 3.17
N VAL A 100 10.20 -1.11 3.64
CA VAL A 100 9.79 -0.87 5.04
C VAL A 100 8.36 -1.32 5.37
N LEU A 101 7.49 -1.50 4.36
CA LEU A 101 6.09 -1.88 4.57
C LEU A 101 5.92 -3.41 4.51
N ILE A 102 6.23 -4.00 3.36
CA ILE A 102 6.21 -5.46 3.16
C ILE A 102 7.39 -5.83 2.24
N PRO A 103 8.51 -6.33 2.79
CA PRO A 103 9.70 -6.66 2.02
C PRO A 103 9.43 -7.64 0.87
N GLY A 104 9.78 -7.23 -0.35
CA GLY A 104 9.67 -8.01 -1.58
C GLY A 104 8.23 -8.21 -2.07
N ALA A 105 7.25 -7.48 -1.54
CA ALA A 105 5.86 -7.61 -1.96
C ALA A 105 5.58 -7.03 -3.35
N VAL A 106 6.36 -6.04 -3.79
CA VAL A 106 6.17 -5.41 -5.11
C VAL A 106 7.54 -5.20 -5.75
N SER A 107 7.68 -5.61 -7.02
CA SER A 107 8.89 -5.30 -7.79
C SER A 107 8.86 -3.86 -8.30
N ALA A 108 10.03 -3.21 -8.32
CA ALA A 108 10.18 -1.93 -8.99
C ALA A 108 9.67 -1.98 -10.42
N GLY A 109 8.95 -0.93 -10.79
CA GLY A 109 8.50 -0.66 -12.15
C GLY A 109 9.22 0.57 -12.70
N LYS A 110 8.52 1.36 -13.51
CA LYS A 110 9.05 2.63 -14.05
C LYS A 110 8.94 3.82 -13.09
N GLY A 111 8.32 3.63 -11.93
CA GLY A 111 8.15 4.69 -10.93
C GLY A 111 6.95 5.61 -11.18
N GLU A 112 6.06 5.26 -12.11
CA GLU A 112 4.94 6.09 -12.53
C GLU A 112 3.61 5.31 -12.55
N PRO A 113 2.46 5.97 -12.35
CA PRO A 113 1.14 5.38 -12.59
C PRO A 113 0.95 4.92 -14.04
N ASN A 114 0.13 3.88 -14.25
CA ASN A 114 -0.16 3.31 -15.58
C ASN A 114 -1.25 4.06 -16.37
N TYR A 115 -1.78 5.15 -15.81
CA TYR A 115 -2.69 6.09 -16.47
C TYR A 115 -2.27 7.53 -16.16
N PRO A 116 -2.60 8.50 -17.03
CA PRO A 116 -2.30 9.91 -16.77
C PRO A 116 -3.20 10.50 -15.70
N TYR A 117 -2.78 11.62 -15.12
CA TYR A 117 -3.58 12.38 -14.16
C TYR A 117 -4.89 12.89 -14.80
N ASP A 118 -6.03 12.61 -14.17
CA ASP A 118 -7.33 13.19 -14.50
C ASP A 118 -7.76 14.20 -13.42
N GLN A 119 -7.84 15.47 -13.79
CA GLN A 119 -8.26 16.55 -12.90
C GLN A 119 -9.73 16.43 -12.46
N ARG A 120 -10.58 15.75 -13.24
CA ARG A 120 -12.00 15.58 -12.94
C ARG A 120 -12.26 14.42 -11.98
N ASN A 121 -11.33 13.48 -11.91
CA ASN A 121 -11.40 12.34 -11.01
C ASN A 121 -10.02 12.07 -10.37
N PRO A 122 -9.59 12.92 -9.42
CA PRO A 122 -8.28 12.79 -8.80
C PRO A 122 -8.20 11.61 -7.81
N TYR A 123 -9.35 11.06 -7.39
CA TYR A 123 -9.42 10.00 -6.40
C TYR A 123 -9.21 8.63 -7.04
N ILE A 124 -8.52 7.75 -6.32
CA ILE A 124 -8.31 6.38 -6.76
C ILE A 124 -9.19 5.48 -5.93
N HIS A 125 -10.05 4.71 -6.61
CA HIS A 125 -10.82 3.67 -5.95
C HIS A 125 -9.90 2.57 -5.45
N LEU A 126 -9.83 2.43 -4.14
CA LEU A 126 -9.12 1.35 -3.49
C LEU A 126 -10.02 0.14 -3.42
N PRO A 127 -9.49 -1.06 -3.71
CA PRO A 127 -10.27 -2.29 -3.55
C PRO A 127 -10.65 -2.45 -2.08
N GLU A 128 -11.87 -2.89 -1.80
CA GLU A 128 -12.24 -3.28 -0.45
C GLU A 128 -11.31 -4.38 0.07
N PHE A 129 -10.98 -4.33 1.36
CA PHE A 129 -10.30 -5.45 2.00
C PHE A 129 -11.30 -6.59 2.21
N THR A 130 -11.49 -7.39 1.18
CA THR A 130 -12.16 -8.68 1.31
C THR A 130 -11.20 -9.61 2.04
N GLY A 131 -11.63 -10.26 3.11
CA GLY A 131 -10.80 -11.14 3.95
C GLY A 131 -10.24 -12.39 3.27
N ASN A 132 -10.15 -12.42 1.94
CA ASN A 132 -9.64 -13.50 1.09
C ASN A 132 -8.41 -13.05 0.28
#